data_AF-A0AB40CLN8-F1
#
_entry.id   AF-A0AB40CLN8-F1
#
_cell.length_a   1.000
_cell.length_b   1.000
_cell.length_c   1.000
_cell.angle_alpha   90.00
_cell.angle_beta   90.00
_cell.angle_gamma   90.00
#
_symmetry.space_group_name_H-M   'P 1'
#
loop_
_entity.id
_entity.type
_entity.pdbx_description
1 polymer ?
#
loop_
_entity_poly.entity_id
_entity_poly.type
_entity_poly.pdbx_seq_one_letter_code
_entity_poly.pdbx_strand_id
1 'polypeptide(L)'
;MILLNTLFTLPTPLHTRKANPTKAISASHQALRRCVCYDLHKQLIPYQEAWSWQKSIVRTRHSLLGQDEDHSDVVVVLQHPPVFTLGTGSSEEYLNFDVKNPPYAIHRTERGGEVTYHGPGQLVMYPIVNLRYHKMDLNWYLRSLEEVIIRVLSSTFSIKASRIEGLTGVWEIRRLLQ
;
A
#
# COMPACT_ATOMS: atom_id res chain seq x y z
N MET A 1 -27.81 19.55 18.24
CA MET A 1 -27.39 18.14 18.21
C MET A 1 -26.10 18.09 17.41
N ILE A 2 -24.97 17.79 18.06
CA ILE A 2 -23.62 18.09 17.59
C ILE A 2 -23.28 17.23 16.35
N LEU A 3 -23.08 17.88 15.22
CA LEU A 3 -22.44 17.32 14.03
C LEU A 3 -20.95 17.07 14.36
N LEU A 4 -20.61 15.86 14.78
CA LEU A 4 -19.23 15.37 14.76
C LEU A 4 -18.83 15.10 13.30
N ASN A 5 -18.57 16.18 12.56
CA ASN A 5 -17.68 16.14 11.40
C ASN A 5 -16.25 16.04 11.96
N THR A 6 -15.85 14.86 12.43
CA THR A 6 -14.43 14.51 12.47
C THR A 6 -13.99 14.34 11.02
N LEU A 7 -13.67 15.45 10.37
CA LEU A 7 -12.83 15.45 9.18
C LEU A 7 -11.53 14.77 9.60
N PHE A 8 -11.39 13.49 9.28
CA PHE A 8 -10.13 12.77 9.40
C PHE A 8 -9.15 13.41 8.43
N THR A 9 -8.50 14.49 8.86
CA THR A 9 -7.54 15.22 8.04
C THR A 9 -6.31 14.36 7.84
N LEU A 10 -5.85 14.27 6.60
CA LEU A 10 -4.57 13.65 6.27
C LEU A 10 -3.47 14.25 7.15
N PRO A 11 -2.63 13.42 7.80
CA PRO A 11 -1.51 13.93 8.58
C PRO A 11 -0.52 14.65 7.68
N THR A 12 0.31 15.54 8.24
CA THR A 12 1.34 16.24 7.45
C THR A 12 2.43 15.25 7.00
N PRO A 13 2.86 15.25 5.71
CA PRO A 13 3.89 14.33 5.26
C PRO A 13 5.25 14.68 5.88
N LEU A 14 6.01 13.67 6.29
CA LEU A 14 7.30 13.86 6.95
C LEU A 14 8.43 14.21 5.97
N HIS A 15 8.32 13.81 4.70
CA HIS A 15 9.35 14.05 3.69
C HIS A 15 8.76 14.09 2.27
N THR A 16 9.15 15.11 1.50
CA THR A 16 9.24 15.05 0.04
C THR A 16 10.69 14.74 -0.33
N ARG A 17 11.07 13.47 -0.49
CA ARG A 17 12.43 13.15 -0.97
C ARG A 17 12.50 13.36 -2.49
N LYS A 18 13.45 14.18 -2.93
CA LYS A 18 13.94 14.16 -4.31
C LYS A 18 14.72 12.84 -4.48
N ALA A 19 14.36 12.00 -5.44
CA ALA A 19 15.19 10.86 -5.79
C ALA A 19 16.54 11.37 -6.33
N ASN A 20 17.66 10.89 -5.77
CA ASN A 20 18.99 11.23 -6.28
C ASN A 20 19.23 10.50 -7.62
N PRO A 21 19.73 11.19 -8.65
CA PRO A 21 20.01 10.56 -9.94
C PRO A 21 21.26 9.68 -9.82
N THR A 22 21.09 8.37 -9.89
CA THR A 22 22.21 7.45 -10.12
C THR A 22 22.62 7.55 -11.59
N LYS A 23 23.88 7.97 -11.80
CA LYS A 23 24.67 8.09 -13.04
C LYS A 23 23.97 7.91 -14.41
N ALA A 24 23.98 9.02 -15.15
CA ALA A 24 24.07 9.17 -16.61
C ALA A 24 23.11 8.34 -17.48
N ILE A 25 21.86 8.80 -17.59
CA ILE A 25 21.00 8.54 -18.76
C ILE A 25 20.46 9.90 -19.23
N SER A 26 20.40 10.10 -20.54
CA SER A 26 20.25 11.37 -21.24
C SER A 26 19.21 12.35 -20.66
N ALA A 27 19.65 13.60 -20.54
CA ALA A 27 18.84 14.72 -20.10
C ALA A 27 17.84 15.13 -21.19
N SER A 28 16.66 14.51 -21.22
CA SER A 28 15.49 15.13 -21.84
C SER A 28 14.13 14.68 -21.29
N HIS A 29 14.05 13.76 -20.31
CA HIS A 29 12.77 13.35 -19.69
C HIS A 29 12.82 13.12 -18.16
N GLN A 30 13.91 13.44 -17.48
CA GLN A 30 14.02 13.30 -16.02
C GLN A 30 13.55 14.57 -15.30
N ALA A 31 12.26 14.88 -15.41
CA ALA A 31 11.62 15.68 -14.36
C ALA A 31 11.78 14.87 -13.05
N LEU A 32 12.38 15.49 -12.02
CA LEU A 32 12.63 14.89 -10.71
C LEU A 32 11.36 14.21 -10.19
N ARG A 33 11.30 12.88 -10.25
CA ARG A 33 10.17 12.10 -9.72
C ARG A 33 10.06 12.36 -8.23
N ARG A 34 8.98 13.02 -7.80
CA ARG A 34 8.72 13.33 -6.40
C ARG A 34 7.82 12.25 -5.82
N CYS A 35 8.21 11.68 -4.68
CA CYS A 35 7.33 10.83 -3.89
C CYS A 35 7.10 11.50 -2.54
N VAL A 36 5.83 11.67 -2.18
CA VAL A 36 5.41 12.16 -0.87
C VAL A 36 5.25 10.96 0.05
N CYS A 37 5.99 10.93 1.16
CA CYS A 37 5.92 9.86 2.14
C CYS A 37 5.22 10.35 3.42
N TYR A 38 4.12 9.69 3.76
CA TYR A 38 3.46 9.79 5.07
C TYR A 38 3.94 8.62 5.93
N ASP A 39 4.98 8.85 6.72
CA ASP A 39 5.56 7.83 7.59
C ASP A 39 4.93 7.84 8.99
N LEU A 40 3.97 6.94 9.19
CA LEU A 40 3.26 6.71 10.43
C LEU A 40 3.57 5.31 10.98
N HIS A 41 4.72 4.72 10.64
CA HIS A 41 5.03 3.31 10.95
C HIS A 41 4.99 2.98 12.45
N LYS A 42 5.01 3.97 13.35
CA LYS A 42 4.90 3.77 14.80
C LYS A 42 3.47 3.91 15.34
N GLN A 43 2.50 4.25 14.49
CA GLN A 43 1.14 4.56 14.88
C GLN A 43 0.19 3.44 14.47
N LEU A 44 -0.74 3.11 15.36
CA LEU A 44 -1.87 2.24 15.09
C LEU A 44 -3.04 3.11 14.62
N ILE A 45 -3.34 3.05 13.32
CA ILE A 45 -4.41 3.85 12.71
C ILE A 45 -5.62 2.94 12.46
N PRO A 46 -6.85 3.30 12.87
CA PRO A 46 -8.04 2.56 12.50
C PRO A 46 -8.15 2.37 10.98
N TYR A 47 -8.54 1.17 10.54
CA TYR A 47 -8.56 0.83 9.11
C TYR A 47 -9.41 1.79 8.27
N GLN A 48 -10.62 2.11 8.76
CA GLN A 48 -11.54 3.03 8.08
C GLN A 48 -10.98 4.45 7.92
N GLU A 49 -10.22 4.93 8.89
CA GLU A 49 -9.57 6.24 8.83
C GLU A 49 -8.50 6.26 7.75
N ALA A 50 -7.57 5.30 7.77
CA ALA A 50 -6.55 5.16 6.73
C ALA A 50 -7.15 4.95 5.33
N TRP A 51 -8.25 4.20 5.23
CA TRP A 51 -8.97 4.01 3.97
C TRP A 51 -9.64 5.30 3.49
N SER A 52 -10.14 6.14 4.39
CA SER A 52 -10.67 7.46 4.04
C SER A 52 -9.58 8.38 3.48
N TRP A 53 -8.38 8.34 4.06
CA TRP A 53 -7.21 9.08 3.58
C TRP A 53 -6.79 8.64 2.19
N GLN A 54 -6.70 7.32 1.95
CA GLN A 54 -6.41 6.76 0.62
C GLN A 54 -7.40 7.29 -0.43
N LYS A 55 -8.70 7.25 -0.14
CA LYS A 55 -9.75 7.76 -1.04
C LYS A 55 -9.61 9.26 -1.27
N SER A 56 -9.29 10.04 -0.24
CA SER A 56 -9.07 11.47 -0.37
C SER A 56 -7.87 11.78 -1.26
N ILE A 57 -6.73 11.10 -1.06
CA ILE A 57 -5.54 11.25 -1.89
C ILE A 57 -5.86 10.90 -3.35
N VAL A 58 -6.53 9.77 -3.59
CA VAL A 58 -6.93 9.35 -4.94
C VAL A 58 -7.83 10.38 -5.61
N ARG A 59 -8.81 10.95 -4.90
CA ARG A 59 -9.70 12.00 -5.43
C ARG A 59 -8.93 13.26 -5.83
N THR A 60 -8.07 13.76 -4.94
CA THR A 60 -7.23 14.93 -5.21
C THR A 60 -6.33 14.70 -6.42
N ARG A 61 -5.71 13.52 -6.50
CA ARG A 61 -4.83 13.19 -7.63
C ARG A 61 -5.59 13.01 -8.93
N HIS A 62 -6.77 12.40 -8.89
CA HIS A 62 -7.62 12.26 -10.06
C HIS A 62 -8.01 13.62 -10.66
N SER A 63 -8.24 14.66 -9.83
CA SER A 63 -8.48 16.01 -10.36
C SER A 63 -7.27 16.63 -11.07
N LEU A 64 -6.04 16.22 -10.72
CA LEU A 64 -4.81 16.69 -11.38
C LEU A 64 -4.57 16.00 -12.73
N LEU A 65 -5.15 14.81 -12.95
CA LEU A 65 -5.01 14.10 -14.24
C LEU A 65 -5.59 14.89 -15.41
N GLY A 66 -6.69 15.63 -15.19
CA GLY A 66 -7.33 16.44 -16.24
C GLY A 66 -6.50 17.65 -16.67
N GLN A 67 -5.51 18.05 -15.86
CA GLN A 67 -4.62 19.18 -16.10
C GLN A 67 -3.21 18.71 -16.51
N ASP A 68 -2.99 17.40 -16.60
CA ASP A 68 -1.68 16.76 -16.77
C ASP A 68 -0.65 17.22 -15.71
N GLU A 69 -1.07 17.38 -14.45
CA GLU A 69 -0.21 17.85 -13.36
C GLU A 69 0.09 16.76 -12.30
N ASP A 70 -0.46 15.54 -12.48
CA ASP A 70 -0.25 14.43 -11.53
C ASP A 70 1.09 13.71 -11.75
N HIS A 71 2.19 14.40 -11.41
CA HIS A 71 3.57 13.94 -11.64
C HIS A 71 4.32 13.45 -10.39
N SER A 72 3.66 13.39 -9.24
CA SER A 72 4.27 12.89 -7.99
C SER A 72 3.64 11.56 -7.61
N ASP A 73 4.28 10.70 -6.83
CA ASP A 73 3.67 9.53 -6.20
C ASP A 73 3.40 9.79 -4.70
N VAL A 74 2.55 8.98 -4.08
CA VAL A 74 2.32 9.01 -2.64
C VAL A 74 2.53 7.61 -2.05
N VAL A 75 3.15 7.53 -0.88
CA VAL A 75 3.15 6.32 -0.06
C VAL A 75 2.74 6.67 1.36
N VAL A 76 1.78 5.90 1.88
CA VAL A 76 1.39 5.95 3.31
C VAL A 76 1.91 4.69 3.98
N VAL A 77 2.64 4.84 5.07
CA VAL A 77 3.23 3.73 5.85
C VAL A 77 2.68 3.79 7.26
N LEU A 78 2.08 2.70 7.75
CA LEU A 78 1.41 2.68 9.05
C LEU A 78 1.29 1.24 9.60
N GLN A 79 0.64 1.12 10.75
CA GLN A 79 0.13 -0.14 11.28
C GLN A 79 -1.37 0.00 11.59
N HIS A 80 -2.08 -1.13 11.67
CA HIS A 80 -3.49 -1.15 12.09
C HIS A 80 -3.65 -1.83 13.45
N PRO A 81 -4.63 -1.40 14.27
CA PRO A 81 -5.23 -2.29 15.26
C PRO A 81 -5.72 -3.61 14.59
N PRO A 82 -5.91 -4.70 15.35
CA PRO A 82 -6.41 -5.96 14.80
C PRO A 82 -7.68 -5.77 13.97
N VAL A 83 -7.65 -6.22 12.71
CA VAL A 83 -8.74 -6.03 11.75
C VAL A 83 -8.70 -7.08 10.64
N PHE A 84 -9.87 -7.54 10.21
CA PHE A 84 -10.04 -8.32 8.99
C PHE A 84 -10.52 -7.43 7.86
N THR A 85 -9.91 -7.57 6.68
CA THR A 85 -10.41 -6.93 5.47
C THR A 85 -10.79 -8.00 4.45
N LEU A 86 -11.89 -7.78 3.76
CA LEU A 86 -12.40 -8.67 2.74
C LEU A 86 -12.30 -7.95 1.39
N GLY A 87 -11.50 -8.51 0.49
CA GLY A 87 -11.38 -8.00 -0.89
C GLY A 87 -12.52 -8.49 -1.79
N THR A 88 -12.49 -8.05 -3.05
CA THR A 88 -13.53 -8.36 -4.04
C THR A 88 -13.70 -9.85 -4.32
N GLY A 89 -12.66 -10.66 -4.12
CA GLY A 89 -12.71 -12.12 -4.29
C GLY A 89 -13.14 -12.90 -3.05
N SER A 90 -13.36 -12.25 -1.90
CA SER A 90 -13.78 -12.96 -0.68
C SER A 90 -15.29 -13.22 -0.65
N SER A 91 -15.66 -14.35 -0.05
CA SER A 91 -16.98 -14.58 0.56
C SER A 91 -16.84 -14.53 2.09
N GLU A 92 -17.95 -14.35 2.81
CA GLU A 92 -18.01 -14.52 4.26
C GLU A 92 -17.72 -15.98 4.68
N GLU A 93 -17.94 -16.94 3.77
CA GLU A 93 -17.65 -18.37 3.97
C GLU A 93 -16.17 -18.68 4.20
N TYR A 94 -15.26 -17.78 3.80
CA TYR A 94 -13.82 -17.93 4.04
C TYR A 94 -13.40 -17.51 5.45
N LEU A 95 -14.35 -17.00 6.26
CA LEU A 95 -14.09 -16.65 7.65
C LEU A 95 -14.28 -17.88 8.53
N ASN A 96 -13.22 -18.27 9.24
CA ASN A 96 -13.25 -19.38 10.19
C ASN A 96 -13.86 -18.97 11.56
N PHE A 97 -14.73 -17.96 11.57
CA PHE A 97 -15.40 -17.43 12.77
C PHE A 97 -16.80 -16.89 12.43
N ASP A 98 -17.65 -16.75 13.45
CA ASP A 98 -18.99 -16.19 13.29
C ASP A 98 -18.92 -14.69 12.97
N VAL A 99 -19.39 -14.30 11.79
CA VAL A 99 -19.44 -12.91 11.32
C VAL A 99 -20.32 -12.03 12.20
N LYS A 100 -21.32 -12.60 12.89
CA LYS A 100 -22.19 -11.87 13.83
C LYS A 100 -21.49 -11.54 15.15
N ASN A 101 -20.44 -12.27 15.50
CA ASN A 101 -19.64 -12.05 16.69
C ASN A 101 -18.14 -12.21 16.38
N PRO A 102 -17.57 -11.31 15.57
CA PRO A 102 -16.22 -11.48 15.10
C PRO A 102 -15.22 -11.06 16.19
N PRO A 103 -14.04 -11.70 16.24
CA PRO A 103 -13.04 -11.36 17.26
C PRO A 103 -12.45 -9.96 17.07
N TYR A 104 -12.49 -9.44 15.84
CA TYR A 104 -12.00 -8.11 15.46
C TYR A 104 -12.92 -7.46 14.42
N ALA A 105 -12.74 -6.16 14.19
CA ALA A 105 -13.50 -5.43 13.18
C ALA A 105 -13.32 -6.04 11.78
N ILE A 106 -14.39 -6.03 10.99
CA ILE A 106 -14.41 -6.53 9.61
C ILE A 106 -14.75 -5.37 8.67
N HIS A 107 -13.96 -5.22 7.60
CA HIS A 107 -14.27 -4.25 6.54
C HIS A 107 -14.24 -4.91 5.16
N ARG A 108 -15.31 -4.73 4.39
CA ARG A 108 -15.33 -5.04 2.96
C ARG A 108 -14.74 -3.86 2.17
N THR A 109 -13.92 -4.18 1.19
CA THR A 109 -13.05 -3.23 0.48
C THR A 109 -12.94 -3.57 -1.00
N GLU A 110 -12.50 -2.62 -1.81
CA GLU A 110 -12.39 -2.77 -3.27
C GLU A 110 -11.07 -3.41 -3.73
N ARG A 111 -10.18 -3.78 -2.81
CA ARG A 111 -8.92 -4.45 -3.18
C ARG A 111 -9.19 -5.83 -3.78
N GLY A 112 -8.29 -6.28 -4.64
CA GLY A 112 -8.29 -7.67 -5.10
C GLY A 112 -7.95 -8.67 -3.99
N GLY A 113 -8.16 -9.95 -4.28
CA GLY A 113 -7.88 -11.06 -3.37
C GLY A 113 -9.00 -11.31 -2.36
N GLU A 114 -8.74 -12.28 -1.49
CA GLU A 114 -9.71 -12.80 -0.53
C GLU A 114 -9.65 -12.04 0.81
N VAL A 115 -9.85 -12.74 1.93
CA VAL A 115 -9.70 -12.20 3.29
C VAL A 115 -8.23 -12.01 3.65
N THR A 116 -7.92 -10.96 4.40
CA THR A 116 -6.61 -10.82 5.06
C THR A 116 -6.76 -10.20 6.44
N TYR A 117 -5.76 -10.40 7.28
CA TYR A 117 -5.66 -9.83 8.63
C TYR A 117 -4.58 -8.76 8.68
N HIS A 118 -4.86 -7.68 9.39
CA HIS A 118 -3.87 -6.70 9.81
C HIS A 118 -3.87 -6.50 11.32
N GLY A 119 -2.71 -6.18 11.89
CA GLY A 119 -2.59 -5.93 13.31
C GLY A 119 -1.24 -5.34 13.72
N PRO A 120 -1.04 -5.07 15.03
CA PRO A 120 0.20 -4.52 15.55
C PRO A 120 1.41 -5.40 15.21
N GLY A 121 2.53 -4.77 14.85
CA GLY A 121 3.75 -5.42 14.38
C GLY A 121 3.78 -5.66 12.86
N GLN A 122 2.64 -5.57 12.18
CA GLN A 122 2.58 -5.67 10.72
C GLN A 122 2.68 -4.27 10.09
N LEU A 123 3.79 -4.02 9.38
CA LEU A 123 3.94 -2.80 8.59
C LEU A 123 3.06 -2.87 7.35
N VAL A 124 2.17 -1.90 7.18
CA VAL A 124 1.27 -1.77 6.03
C VAL A 124 1.69 -0.55 5.21
N MET A 125 1.75 -0.73 3.89
CA MET A 125 2.07 0.34 2.94
C MET A 125 0.96 0.48 1.91
N TYR A 126 0.54 1.73 1.66
CA TYR A 126 -0.39 2.09 0.60
C TYR A 126 0.30 2.99 -0.43
N PRO A 127 0.95 2.40 -1.46
CA PRO A 127 1.44 3.16 -2.61
C PRO A 127 0.26 3.62 -3.47
N ILE A 128 0.17 4.92 -3.72
CA ILE A 128 -0.84 5.54 -4.57
C ILE A 128 -0.09 6.21 -5.72
N VAL A 129 -0.13 5.56 -6.87
CA VAL A 129 0.71 5.87 -8.03
C VAL A 129 -0.13 6.13 -9.28
N ASN A 130 0.35 7.05 -10.13
CA ASN A 130 -0.26 7.29 -11.44
C ASN A 130 0.32 6.33 -12.48
N LEU A 131 -0.37 5.23 -12.78
CA LEU A 131 0.10 4.25 -13.77
C LEU A 131 0.19 4.81 -15.20
N ARG A 132 -0.55 5.87 -15.55
CA ARG A 132 -0.43 6.52 -16.87
C ARG A 132 0.92 7.21 -17.02
N TYR A 133 1.45 7.74 -15.93
CA TYR A 133 2.75 8.41 -15.88
C TYR A 133 3.92 7.42 -15.84
N HIS A 134 3.73 6.23 -15.24
CA HIS A 134 4.76 5.20 -15.16
C HIS A 134 4.63 4.16 -16.29
N LYS A 135 3.71 3.22 -16.12
CA LYS A 135 3.37 2.19 -17.09
C LYS A 135 1.96 1.70 -16.76
N MET A 136 1.06 1.81 -17.72
CA MET A 136 -0.36 1.48 -17.55
C MET A 136 -0.59 -0.04 -17.61
N ASP A 137 0.02 -0.75 -16.65
CA ASP A 137 0.08 -2.21 -16.58
C ASP A 137 0.04 -2.65 -15.11
N LEU A 138 -1.06 -3.29 -14.71
CA LEU A 138 -1.27 -3.75 -13.34
C LEU A 138 -0.29 -4.87 -12.95
N ASN A 139 0.06 -5.76 -13.86
CA ASN A 139 1.01 -6.83 -13.59
C ASN A 139 2.40 -6.26 -13.32
N TRP A 140 2.84 -5.29 -14.14
CA TRP A 140 4.08 -4.57 -13.91
C TRP A 140 4.10 -3.88 -12.54
N TYR A 141 3.00 -3.24 -12.15
CA TYR A 141 2.89 -2.57 -10.85
C TYR A 141 3.02 -3.57 -9.69
N LEU A 142 2.27 -4.67 -9.71
CA LEU A 142 2.34 -5.70 -8.66
C LEU A 142 3.73 -6.35 -8.58
N ARG A 143 4.33 -6.71 -9.73
CA ARG A 143 5.68 -7.28 -9.75
C ARG A 143 6.73 -6.28 -9.25
N SER A 144 6.53 -4.99 -9.49
CA SER A 144 7.40 -3.93 -8.98
C SER A 144 7.30 -3.79 -7.46
N LEU A 145 6.10 -3.90 -6.87
CA LEU A 145 5.93 -3.91 -5.41
C LEU A 145 6.60 -5.12 -4.76
N GLU A 146 6.42 -6.32 -5.34
CA GLU A 146 7.11 -7.52 -4.87
C GLU A 146 8.63 -7.37 -4.93
N GLU A 147 9.16 -6.69 -5.95
CA GLU A 147 10.60 -6.48 -6.10
C GLU A 147 11.14 -5.59 -4.99
N VAL A 148 10.41 -4.53 -4.63
CA VAL A 148 10.77 -3.66 -3.50
C VAL A 148 10.88 -4.47 -2.22
N ILE A 149 9.89 -5.33 -1.94
CA ILE A 149 9.88 -6.17 -0.74
C ILE A 149 11.05 -7.17 -0.75
N ILE A 150 11.27 -7.88 -1.86
CA ILE A 150 12.39 -8.83 -2.01
C ILE A 150 13.73 -8.16 -1.75
N ARG A 151 13.95 -6.96 -2.33
CA ARG A 151 15.20 -6.22 -2.17
C ARG A 151 15.40 -5.75 -0.73
N VAL A 152 14.35 -5.28 -0.06
CA VAL A 152 14.43 -4.89 1.37
C VAL A 152 14.75 -6.09 2.25
N LEU A 153 14.05 -7.22 2.06
CA LEU A 153 14.29 -8.46 2.80
C LEU A 153 15.74 -8.94 2.63
N SER A 154 16.24 -8.95 1.40
CA SER A 154 17.60 -9.37 1.11
C SER A 154 18.65 -8.41 1.67
N SER A 155 18.51 -7.10 1.46
CA SER A 155 19.56 -6.12 1.80
C SER A 155 19.62 -5.78 3.28
N THR A 156 18.48 -5.77 3.96
CA THR A 156 18.37 -5.29 5.35
C THR A 156 18.36 -6.44 6.34
N PHE A 157 17.78 -7.57 5.96
CA PHE A 157 17.57 -8.71 6.86
C PHE A 157 18.29 -9.98 6.41
N SER A 158 18.97 -9.96 5.25
CA SER A 158 19.59 -11.15 4.65
C SER A 158 18.61 -12.31 4.43
N ILE A 159 17.32 -12.01 4.30
CA ILE A 159 16.26 -13.00 4.04
C ILE A 159 16.15 -13.19 2.52
N LYS A 160 16.29 -14.44 2.07
CA LYS A 160 16.11 -14.80 0.67
C LYS A 160 14.64 -15.10 0.39
N ALA A 161 13.96 -14.13 -0.22
CA ALA A 161 12.59 -14.28 -0.67
C ALA A 161 12.47 -14.30 -2.20
N SER A 162 11.39 -14.87 -2.71
CA SER A 162 11.11 -14.96 -4.15
C SER A 162 9.61 -14.88 -4.44
N ARG A 163 9.28 -14.88 -5.73
CA ARG A 163 7.91 -15.04 -6.23
C ARG A 163 7.64 -16.51 -6.48
N ILE A 164 6.38 -16.92 -6.38
CA ILE A 164 5.90 -18.22 -6.83
C ILE A 164 5.00 -17.97 -8.04
N GLU A 165 5.21 -18.71 -9.13
CA GLU A 165 4.40 -18.57 -10.33
C GLU A 165 2.92 -18.87 -10.04
N GLY A 166 2.01 -18.07 -10.60
CA GLY A 166 0.57 -18.17 -10.33
C GLY A 166 0.10 -17.56 -9.00
N LEU A 167 1.00 -17.24 -8.06
CA LEU A 167 0.66 -16.63 -6.77
C LEU A 167 1.12 -15.16 -6.72
N THR A 168 0.27 -14.30 -6.13
CA THR A 168 0.64 -12.90 -5.84
C THR A 168 1.30 -12.84 -4.47
N GLY A 169 2.39 -12.08 -4.35
CA GLY A 169 3.10 -11.86 -3.10
C GLY A 169 4.54 -12.37 -3.10
N VAL A 170 5.20 -12.18 -1.96
CA VAL A 170 6.60 -12.52 -1.73
C VAL A 170 6.70 -13.63 -0.68
N TRP A 171 7.50 -14.64 -0.99
CA TRP A 171 7.53 -15.90 -0.24
C TRP A 171 8.98 -16.22 0.15
N GLU A 172 9.19 -16.63 1.40
CA GLU A 172 10.45 -17.26 1.82
C GLU A 172 10.41 -18.73 1.39
N ILE A 173 11.32 -19.15 0.51
CA ILE A 173 11.48 -20.57 0.19
C ILE A 173 12.35 -21.19 1.28
N ARG A 174 11.72 -21.84 2.25
CA ARG A 174 12.44 -22.74 3.16
C ARG A 174 12.78 -24.01 2.39
N ARG A 175 14.07 -24.24 2.14
CA ARG A 175 14.54 -25.58 1.75
C ARG A 175 14.26 -26.49 2.94
N LEU A 176 13.47 -27.54 2.73
CA LEU A 176 13.55 -28.71 3.60
C LEU A 176 15.00 -29.19 3.52
N LEU A 177 15.72 -29.09 4.63
CA LEU A 177 16.97 -29.83 4.79
C LEU A 177 16.57 -31.31 4.77
N GLN A 178 17.01 -32.02 3.73
CA GLN A 178 16.99 -33.48 3.70
C GLN A 178 18.08 -34.00 4.63
#